data_AF-A0A3E5GBH3-F1
#
_entry.id   AF-A0A3E5GBH3-F1
#
_cell.length_a   1.000
_cell.length_b   1.000
_cell.length_c   1.000
_cell.angle_alpha   90.00
_cell.angle_beta   90.00
_cell.angle_gamma   90.00
#
_symmetry.space_group_name_H-M   'P 1'
#
loop_
_entity.id
_entity.type
_entity.pdbx_description
1 polymer ?
#
loop_
_entity_poly.entity_id
_entity_poly.type
_entity_poly.pdbx_seq_one_letter_code
_entity_poly.pdbx_strand_id
1 'polypeptide(L)'
;MRSKEKITKEIVLIRYYNVLFYLFFEIGIDDFKKQCLVSWVASAEGMRMKQIKEWCYFQHISFKTKFIYRKDFPFRANLWNLYSYGRFKIGLMHRKIICLF
;
A
#
# COMPACT_ATOMS: atom_id res chain seq x y z
N MET A 1 25.12 -22.78 13.11
CA MET A 1 24.19 -22.45 12.00
C MET A 1 22.95 -21.81 12.60
N ARG A 2 22.75 -20.48 12.42
CA ARG A 2 21.53 -19.79 12.87
C ARG A 2 20.35 -20.34 12.06
N SER A 3 19.46 -21.05 12.73
CA SER A 3 18.15 -21.43 12.23
C SER A 3 17.48 -20.21 11.63
N LYS A 4 17.21 -20.23 10.31
CA LYS A 4 16.35 -19.24 9.66
C LYS A 4 14.98 -19.40 10.29
N GLU A 5 14.68 -18.58 11.30
CA GLU A 5 13.31 -18.37 11.74
C GLU A 5 12.46 -18.17 10.48
N LYS A 6 11.46 -19.03 10.30
CA LYS A 6 10.43 -18.80 9.30
C LYS A 6 9.73 -17.52 9.72
N ILE A 7 10.23 -16.38 9.26
CA ILE A 7 9.55 -15.09 9.42
C ILE A 7 8.22 -15.25 8.68
N THR A 8 7.16 -15.48 9.45
CA THR A 8 5.81 -15.54 8.95
C THR A 8 5.42 -14.13 8.54
N LYS A 9 5.16 -13.94 7.25
CA LYS A 9 4.76 -12.65 6.68
C LYS A 9 3.25 -12.60 6.60
N GLU A 10 2.64 -11.66 7.30
CA GLU A 10 1.22 -11.38 7.25
C GLU A 10 0.95 -10.36 6.15
N ILE A 11 -0.17 -10.51 5.43
CA ILE A 11 -0.54 -9.63 4.32
C ILE A 11 -1.81 -8.89 4.69
N VAL A 12 -1.72 -7.58 4.84
CA VAL A 12 -2.90 -6.72 5.03
C VAL A 12 -3.29 -6.11 3.69
N LEU A 13 -4.57 -6.26 3.34
CA LEU A 13 -5.12 -5.76 2.10
C LEU A 13 -5.96 -4.51 2.36
N ILE A 14 -5.52 -3.37 1.83
CA ILE A 14 -6.32 -2.13 1.82
C ILE A 14 -6.90 -1.96 0.42
N ARG A 15 -8.22 -1.82 0.34
CA ARG A 15 -8.93 -1.52 -0.91
C ARG A 15 -9.25 -0.04 -0.98
N TYR A 16 -8.66 0.65 -1.95
CA TYR A 16 -8.93 2.06 -2.25
C TYR A 16 -9.51 2.18 -3.67
N TYR A 17 -10.84 2.32 -3.76
CA TYR A 17 -11.59 2.23 -5.02
C TYR A 17 -11.25 0.96 -5.82
N ASN A 18 -10.58 1.13 -6.96
CA ASN A 18 -10.14 0.07 -7.88
C ASN A 18 -8.69 -0.37 -7.64
N VAL A 19 -8.01 0.22 -6.66
CA VAL A 19 -6.61 -0.08 -6.36
C VAL A 19 -6.55 -0.87 -5.06
N LEU A 20 -5.90 -2.02 -5.12
CA LEU A 20 -5.55 -2.82 -3.95
C LEU A 20 -4.13 -2.52 -3.53
N PHE A 21 -3.94 -2.30 -2.24
CA PHE A 21 -2.64 -2.21 -1.58
C PHE A 21 -2.43 -3.46 -0.74
N TYR A 22 -1.39 -4.21 -1.05
CA TYR A 22 -0.92 -5.37 -0.32
C TYR A 22 0.26 -4.92 0.53
N LEU A 23 0.05 -4.82 1.83
CA LEU A 23 1.09 -4.47 2.79
C LEU A 23 1.63 -5.76 3.41
N PHE A 24 2.94 -5.91 3.42
CA PHE A 24 3.61 -7.08 3.98
C PHE A 24 4.19 -6.72 5.34
N PHE A 25 3.71 -7.39 6.38
CA PHE A 25 4.12 -7.22 7.77
C PHE A 25 4.87 -8.46 8.24
N GLU A 26 5.94 -8.28 9.01
CA GLU A 26 6.64 -9.39 9.66
C GLU A 26 6.08 -9.62 11.06
N ILE A 27 5.51 -10.81 11.29
CA ILE A 27 4.85 -11.18 12.54
C ILE A 27 5.88 -11.12 13.68
N GLY A 28 5.53 -10.47 14.80
CA GLY A 28 6.39 -10.26 15.96
C GLY A 28 7.22 -8.97 15.97
N ILE A 29 7.57 -8.41 14.80
CA ILE A 29 8.30 -7.11 14.70
C ILE A 29 7.34 -5.97 14.41
N ASP A 30 6.38 -6.18 13.51
CA ASP A 30 5.52 -5.11 13.01
C ASP A 30 4.08 -5.16 13.57
N ASP A 31 3.79 -5.99 14.57
CA ASP A 31 2.43 -6.11 15.15
C ASP A 31 1.91 -4.78 15.70
N PHE A 32 2.78 -3.98 16.32
CA PHE A 32 2.43 -2.63 16.75
C PHE A 32 2.09 -1.71 15.57
N LYS A 33 2.87 -1.78 14.47
CA LYS A 33 2.60 -1.01 13.26
C LYS A 33 1.29 -1.42 12.61
N LYS A 34 0.93 -2.71 12.69
CA LYS A 34 -0.38 -3.23 12.23
C LYS A 34 -1.51 -2.61 13.03
N GLN A 35 -1.41 -2.59 14.36
CA GLN A 35 -2.42 -1.94 15.22
C GLN A 35 -2.54 -0.45 14.92
N CYS A 36 -1.43 0.27 14.75
CA CYS A 36 -1.44 1.67 14.32
C CYS A 36 -2.11 1.85 12.95
N LEU A 37 -1.85 0.96 11.99
CA LEU A 37 -2.50 1.00 10.67
C LEU A 37 -4.01 0.83 10.79
N VAL A 38 -4.48 -0.14 11.59
CA VAL A 38 -5.91 -0.41 11.77
C VAL A 38 -6.59 0.79 12.44
N SER A 39 -6.01 1.34 13.51
CA SER A 39 -6.52 2.55 14.17
C SER A 39 -6.51 3.76 13.24
N TRP A 40 -5.48 3.89 12.39
CA TRP A 40 -5.38 4.96 11.42
C TRP A 40 -6.44 4.83 10.32
N VAL A 41 -6.69 3.62 9.80
CA VAL A 41 -7.76 3.34 8.84
C VAL A 41 -9.15 3.61 9.45
N ALA A 42 -9.35 3.24 10.71
CA ALA A 42 -10.61 3.48 11.41
C ALA A 42 -10.85 4.99 11.69
N SER A 43 -9.79 5.75 11.96
CA SER A 43 -9.88 7.18 12.26
C SER A 43 -9.87 8.07 11.02
N ALA A 44 -9.35 7.61 9.89
CA ALA A 44 -9.17 8.45 8.70
C ALA A 44 -10.39 8.33 7.77
N GLU A 45 -11.32 9.28 7.87
CA GLU A 45 -12.46 9.48 6.95
C GLU A 45 -12.08 9.77 5.47
N GLY A 46 -10.80 9.64 5.09
CA GLY A 46 -10.37 9.98 3.73
C GLY A 46 -8.90 9.68 3.43
N MET A 47 -8.44 8.45 3.68
CA MET A 47 -7.07 8.04 3.35
C MET A 47 -6.76 8.13 1.86
N ARG A 48 -5.96 9.13 1.43
CA ARG A 48 -5.50 9.23 0.04
C ARG A 48 -4.34 8.27 -0.23
N MET A 49 -4.22 7.77 -1.46
CA MET A 49 -3.10 6.89 -1.88
C MET A 49 -1.70 7.47 -1.56
N LYS A 50 -1.54 8.80 -1.61
CA LYS A 50 -0.28 9.47 -1.27
C LYS A 50 0.06 9.33 0.22
N GLN A 51 -0.92 9.46 1.09
CA GLN A 51 -0.73 9.32 2.54
C GLN A 51 -0.41 7.86 2.91
N ILE A 52 -1.07 6.88 2.26
CA ILE A 52 -0.72 5.46 2.43
C ILE A 52 0.75 5.24 2.07
N LYS A 53 1.20 5.77 0.94
CA LYS A 53 2.61 5.67 0.50
C LYS A 53 3.57 6.30 1.51
N GLU A 54 3.29 7.52 1.96
CA GLU A 54 4.15 8.23 2.91
C GLU A 54 4.23 7.48 4.24
N TRP A 55 3.10 7.01 4.75
CA TRP A 55 3.06 6.20 5.97
C TRP A 55 3.88 4.91 5.83
N CYS A 56 3.71 4.17 4.73
CA CYS A 56 4.52 2.96 4.47
C CYS A 56 6.01 3.27 4.41
N TYR A 57 6.37 4.43 3.85
CA TYR A 57 7.76 4.87 3.77
C TYR A 57 8.35 5.16 5.15
N PHE A 58 7.66 5.96 5.98
CA PHE A 58 8.11 6.26 7.35
C PHE A 58 8.22 5.02 8.23
N GLN A 59 7.33 4.05 8.04
CA GLN A 59 7.29 2.81 8.82
C GLN A 59 8.19 1.70 8.24
N HIS A 60 8.87 1.97 7.12
CA HIS A 60 9.70 1.02 6.36
C HIS A 60 8.98 -0.28 5.95
N ILE A 61 7.68 -0.19 5.65
CA ILE A 61 6.85 -1.34 5.27
C ILE A 61 6.91 -1.56 3.76
N SER A 62 7.17 -2.81 3.37
CA SER A 62 7.08 -3.22 1.97
C SER A 62 5.62 -3.33 1.55
N PHE A 63 5.26 -2.70 0.43
CA PHE A 63 3.92 -2.81 -0.14
C PHE A 63 3.94 -3.06 -1.64
N LYS A 64 2.91 -3.75 -2.15
CA LYS A 64 2.61 -3.90 -3.57
C LYS A 64 1.25 -3.32 -3.87
N THR A 65 1.06 -2.81 -5.07
CA THR A 65 -0.23 -2.29 -5.52
C THR A 65 -0.70 -2.99 -6.77
N LYS A 66 -2.01 -3.23 -6.88
CA LYS A 66 -2.64 -3.85 -8.06
C LYS A 66 -3.95 -3.12 -8.39
N PHE A 67 -4.13 -2.73 -9.64
CA PHE A 67 -5.40 -2.19 -10.12
C PHE A 67 -6.34 -3.34 -10.51
N ILE A 68 -7.62 -3.21 -10.17
CA ILE A 68 -8.70 -4.13 -10.53
C ILE A 68 -9.82 -3.31 -11.16
N TYR A 69 -10.19 -3.65 -12.38
CA TYR A 69 -11.37 -3.09 -13.03
C TYR A 69 -12.64 -3.66 -12.37
N ARG A 70 -13.55 -2.78 -11.92
CA ARG A 70 -14.85 -3.17 -11.37
C ARG A 70 -15.96 -2.79 -12.35
N LYS A 71 -16.74 -3.79 -12.76
CA LYS A 71 -17.89 -3.59 -13.65
C LYS A 71 -19.03 -2.81 -12.97
N ASP A 72 -19.04 -2.77 -11.64
CA ASP A 72 -20.04 -2.04 -10.83
C ASP A 72 -19.96 -0.51 -11.00
N PHE A 73 -18.83 0.01 -11.50
CA PHE A 73 -18.62 1.44 -11.69
C PHE A 73 -18.69 1.83 -13.17
N PRO A 74 -19.16 3.06 -13.48
CA PRO A 74 -19.15 3.55 -14.85
C PRO A 74 -17.74 3.56 -15.42
N PHE A 75 -17.63 3.30 -16.73
CA PHE A 75 -16.35 3.22 -17.44
C PHE A 75 -15.45 4.45 -17.18
N ARG A 76 -16.04 5.65 -17.19
CA ARG A 76 -15.32 6.91 -16.92
C ARG A 76 -14.66 6.93 -15.54
N ALA A 77 -15.33 6.43 -14.50
CA ALA A 77 -14.77 6.35 -13.15
C ALA A 77 -13.62 5.33 -13.09
N ASN A 78 -13.77 4.18 -13.75
CA ASN A 78 -12.69 3.20 -13.86
C ASN A 78 -11.46 3.77 -14.59
N LEU A 79 -11.68 4.51 -15.68
CA LEU A 79 -10.61 5.15 -16.46
C LEU A 79 -9.90 6.24 -15.65
N TRP A 80 -10.65 7.06 -14.91
CA TRP A 80 -10.07 8.07 -14.02
C TRP A 80 -9.24 7.44 -12.89
N ASN A 81 -9.70 6.33 -12.32
CA ASN A 81 -8.95 5.57 -11.33
C ASN A 81 -7.67 4.95 -11.94
N LEU A 82 -7.74 4.46 -13.18
CA LEU A 82 -6.57 3.93 -13.88
C LEU A 82 -5.53 5.02 -14.16
N TYR A 83 -5.97 6.19 -14.64
CA TYR A 83 -5.09 7.35 -14.84
C TYR A 83 -4.43 7.80 -13.52
N SER A 84 -5.22 7.94 -12.46
CA SER A 84 -4.73 8.30 -11.12
C SER A 84 -3.71 7.30 -10.60
N TYR A 85 -3.95 5.99 -10.81
CA TYR A 85 -3.03 4.92 -10.44
C TYR A 85 -1.73 4.96 -11.27
N GLY A 86 -1.82 5.20 -12.57
CA GLY A 86 -0.67 5.36 -13.46
C GLY A 86 0.24 6.51 -13.01
N ARG A 87 -0.35 7.69 -12.73
CA ARG A 87 0.39 8.84 -12.21
C ARG A 87 1.08 8.54 -10.87
N PHE A 88 0.41 7.80 -9.99
CA PHE A 88 0.99 7.35 -8.72
C PHE A 88 2.17 6.39 -8.91
N LYS A 89 2.06 5.42 -9.82
CA LYS A 89 3.14 4.49 -10.20
C LYS A 89 4.36 5.21 -10.77
N ILE A 90 4.17 6.19 -11.64
CA ILE A 90 5.27 7.01 -12.18
C ILE A 90 5.98 7.74 -11.03
N GLY A 91 5.23 8.37 -10.11
CA GLY A 91 5.80 9.02 -8.93
C GLY A 91 6.46 8.07 -7.91
N LEU A 92 6.14 6.78 -7.93
CA LEU A 92 6.87 5.75 -7.18
C LEU A 92 8.21 5.42 -7.84
N MET A 93 8.22 5.25 -9.16
CA MET A 93 9.44 4.95 -9.93
C MET A 93 10.43 6.11 -9.88
N HIS A 94 9.96 7.35 -10.03
CA HIS A 94 10.80 8.54 -10.03
C HIS A 94 11.55 8.74 -8.70
N ARG A 95 10.92 8.45 -7.55
CA ARG A 95 11.60 8.51 -6.24
C ARG A 95 12.56 7.35 -6.00
N LYS A 96 12.29 6.15 -6.54
CA LYS A 96 13.25 5.04 -6.47
C LYS A 96 14.56 5.37 -7.18
N ILE A 97 14.48 6.12 -8.28
CA ILE A 97 15.66 6.56 -9.05
C ILE A 97 16.43 7.65 -8.29
N ILE A 98 15.76 8.61 -7.66
CA ILE A 98 16.43 9.71 -6.95
C ILE A 98 17.17 9.25 -5.67
N CYS A 99 16.74 8.16 -5.02
CA CYS A 99 17.45 7.59 -3.86
C CYS A 99 18.56 6.59 -4.24
N LEU A 100 18.85 6.39 -5.53
CA LEU A 100 19.94 5.55 -6.03
C LEU A 100 21.15 6.37 -6.54
N PHE A 101 21.08 7.71 -6.42
CA PHE A 101 22.17 8.63 -6.70
C PHE A 101 22.62 9.34 -5.42
#